data_AF-A0A914KXY4-F1
#
_entry.id   AF-A0A914KXY4-F1
#
_cell.length_a   1.000
_cell.length_b   1.000
_cell.length_c   1.000
_cell.angle_alpha   90.00
_cell.angle_beta   90.00
_cell.angle_gamma   90.00
#
_symmetry.space_group_name_H-M   'P 1'
#
loop_
_entity.id
_entity.type
_entity.pdbx_description
1 polymer ?
#
loop_
_entity_poly.entity_id
_entity_poly.type
_entity_poly.pdbx_seq_one_letter_code
_entity_poly.pdbx_strand_id
1 'polypeptide(L)'
;MCCDGCKHFFRRSLNVQELFKCKYDGNCDVMKASNKCKSCRFDKCILMGMNIQKIRNPQQSTISFWKIRSKIEQRLGELCLIGKYVEVKNKSFFSNEEVNSPFMVKKYF
;
A
#
# COMPACT_ATOMS: atom_id res chain seq x y z
N MET A 1 10.48 -7.29 5.45
CA MET A 1 10.22 -8.64 4.88
C MET A 1 8.71 -8.78 4.64
N CYS A 2 8.27 -9.23 3.47
CA CYS A 2 6.86 -9.47 3.14
C CYS A 2 6.60 -10.99 3.20
N CYS A 3 5.51 -11.44 3.82
CA CYS A 3 5.14 -12.86 3.76
C CYS A 3 4.57 -13.24 2.38
N ASP A 4 4.67 -14.51 2.00
CA ASP A 4 4.14 -15.01 0.72
C ASP A 4 2.63 -14.78 0.57
N GLY A 5 1.90 -14.87 1.68
CA GLY A 5 0.47 -14.57 1.71
C GLY A 5 0.16 -13.15 1.25
N CYS A 6 0.96 -12.15 1.67
CA CYS A 6 0.78 -10.76 1.25
C CYS A 6 1.26 -10.51 -0.19
N LYS A 7 2.30 -11.21 -0.66
CA LYS A 7 2.73 -11.18 -2.07
C LYS A 7 1.61 -11.65 -3.00
N HIS A 8 1.01 -12.80 -2.68
CA HIS A 8 -0.08 -13.36 -3.49
C HIS A 8 -1.37 -12.57 -3.38
N PHE A 9 -1.72 -12.11 -2.17
CA PHE A 9 -2.86 -11.20 -1.95
C PHE A 9 -2.72 -9.93 -2.79
N PHE A 10 -1.56 -9.29 -2.77
CA PHE A 10 -1.32 -8.06 -3.54
C PHE A 10 -1.51 -8.31 -5.04
N ARG A 11 -0.91 -9.37 -5.59
CA ARG A 11 -1.09 -9.77 -6.99
C ARG A 11 -2.56 -9.96 -7.37
N ARG A 12 -3.35 -10.64 -6.53
CA ARG A 12 -4.79 -10.82 -6.78
C ARG A 12 -5.57 -9.52 -6.67
N SER A 13 -5.20 -8.64 -5.75
CA SER A 13 -5.87 -7.35 -5.52
C SER A 13 -5.78 -6.41 -6.73
N LEU A 14 -4.74 -6.55 -7.53
CA LEU A 14 -4.51 -5.73 -8.72
C LEU A 14 -5.38 -6.15 -9.92
N ASN A 15 -5.81 -7.41 -9.96
CA ASN A 15 -6.73 -7.91 -10.99
C ASN A 15 -8.18 -7.46 -10.75
N VAL A 16 -8.54 -7.20 -9.48
CA VAL A 16 -9.85 -6.65 -9.14
C VAL A 16 -9.93 -5.24 -9.71
N GLN A 17 -11.00 -4.89 -10.40
CA GLN A 17 -11.15 -3.54 -10.95
C GLN A 17 -11.46 -2.52 -9.85
N GLU A 18 -12.37 -2.88 -8.95
CA GLU A 18 -12.79 -2.01 -7.86
C GLU A 18 -11.75 -1.91 -6.73
N LEU A 19 -11.81 -0.78 -6.00
CA LEU A 19 -11.08 -0.60 -4.74
C LEU A 19 -11.85 -1.26 -3.60
N PHE A 20 -11.09 -1.84 -2.66
CA PHE A 20 -11.70 -2.47 -1.50
C PHE A 20 -12.20 -1.41 -0.51
N LYS A 21 -13.44 -1.57 -0.06
CA LYS A 21 -14.02 -0.77 1.02
C LYS A 21 -13.81 -1.45 2.37
N CYS A 22 -13.41 -0.69 3.38
CA CYS A 22 -13.41 -1.18 4.75
C CYS A 22 -14.85 -1.21 5.27
N LYS A 23 -15.19 -2.21 6.08
CA LYS A 23 -16.49 -2.31 6.77
C LYS A 23 -16.49 -1.64 8.15
N TYR A 24 -15.36 -1.06 8.53
CA TYR A 24 -15.07 -0.45 9.84
C TYR A 24 -14.34 0.88 9.59
N ASP A 25 -13.59 1.40 10.57
CA ASP A 25 -12.93 2.72 10.52
C ASP A 25 -11.64 2.77 9.68
N GLY A 26 -11.38 1.73 8.89
CA GLY A 26 -10.17 1.64 8.06
C GLY A 26 -8.87 1.47 8.85
N ASN A 27 -8.92 1.10 10.13
CA ASN A 27 -7.76 0.88 11.01
C ASN A 27 -7.65 -0.60 11.47
N CYS A 28 -8.07 -1.54 10.62
CA CYS A 28 -8.08 -2.95 11.01
C CYS A 28 -6.67 -3.50 11.26
N ASP A 29 -6.51 -4.32 12.32
CA ASP A 29 -5.28 -5.06 12.58
C ASP A 29 -5.09 -6.18 11.54
N VAL A 30 -4.29 -5.88 10.53
CA VAL A 30 -3.97 -6.80 9.42
C VAL A 30 -3.02 -7.92 9.83
N MET A 31 -2.35 -7.82 10.98
CA MET A 31 -1.42 -8.85 11.47
C MET A 31 -2.19 -9.99 12.14
N LYS A 32 -3.15 -9.66 13.01
CA LYS A 32 -3.99 -10.66 13.70
C LYS A 32 -5.10 -11.22 12.82
N ALA A 33 -5.55 -10.44 11.84
CA ALA A 33 -6.74 -10.75 11.06
C ALA A 33 -6.58 -10.43 9.56
N SER A 34 -5.48 -10.87 8.95
CA SER A 34 -5.11 -10.54 7.56
C SER A 34 -6.18 -10.86 6.50
N ASN A 35 -7.10 -11.78 6.75
CA ASN A 35 -8.17 -12.14 5.80
C ASN A 35 -9.48 -11.35 6.03
N LYS A 36 -9.62 -10.61 7.13
CA LYS A 36 -10.90 -9.95 7.48
C LYS A 36 -11.14 -8.66 6.71
N CYS A 37 -10.11 -7.84 6.49
CA CYS A 37 -10.25 -6.56 5.79
C CYS A 37 -9.27 -6.42 4.62
N LYS A 38 -9.77 -6.64 3.40
CA LYS A 38 -8.98 -6.49 2.16
C LYS A 38 -8.52 -5.05 1.94
N SER A 39 -9.32 -4.07 2.35
CA SER A 39 -9.03 -2.64 2.25
C SER A 39 -7.78 -2.27 3.04
N CYS A 40 -7.81 -2.42 4.37
CA CYS A 40 -6.67 -2.10 5.23
C CYS A 40 -5.43 -2.94 4.91
N ARG A 41 -5.60 -4.20 4.47
CA ARG A 41 -4.47 -5.04 4.03
C ARG A 41 -3.81 -4.49 2.77
N PHE A 42 -4.60 -4.08 1.79
CA PHE A 42 -4.07 -3.47 0.58
C PHE A 42 -3.39 -2.13 0.86
N ASP A 43 -3.98 -1.31 1.75
CA ASP A 43 -3.38 -0.05 2.22
C ASP A 43 -2.01 -0.29 2.85
N LYS A 44 -1.91 -1.29 3.74
CA LYS A 44 -0.63 -1.66 4.35
C LYS A 44 0.38 -2.14 3.30
N CYS A 45 -0.05 -2.92 2.30
CA CYS A 45 0.81 -3.36 1.21
C CYS A 45 1.42 -2.16 0.45
N ILE A 46 0.61 -1.20 0.01
CA ILE A 46 1.10 -0.05 -0.75
C ILE A 46 1.94 0.91 0.11
N LEU A 47 1.55 1.14 1.36
CA LEU A 47 2.26 2.04 2.28
C LEU A 47 3.61 1.46 2.74
N MET A 48 3.73 0.14 2.78
CA MET A 48 5.02 -0.54 2.99
C MET A 48 5.88 -0.59 1.70
N GLY A 49 5.45 0.06 0.62
CA GLY A 49 6.21 0.16 -0.62
C GLY A 49 6.18 -1.10 -1.49
N MET A 50 5.11 -1.91 -1.44
CA MET A 50 4.97 -3.01 -2.39
C MET A 50 4.90 -2.47 -3.82
N ASN A 51 5.95 -2.75 -4.58
CA ASN A 51 6.04 -2.42 -5.99
C ASN A 51 6.00 -3.70 -6.81
N ILE A 52 5.14 -3.74 -7.83
CA ILE A 52 5.03 -4.87 -8.75
C ILE A 52 6.33 -5.18 -9.47
N GLN A 53 7.17 -4.18 -9.74
CA GLN A 53 8.48 -4.42 -10.35
C GLN A 53 9.32 -5.40 -9.51
N LYS A 54 9.14 -5.42 -8.18
CA LYS A 54 9.79 -6.37 -7.26
C LYS A 54 9.03 -7.68 -7.09
N ILE A 55 7.79 -7.79 -7.59
CA ILE A 55 6.93 -8.99 -7.48
C ILE A 55 6.90 -9.77 -8.81
N ARG A 56 7.65 -9.31 -9.83
CA ARG A 56 7.61 -9.78 -11.21
C ARG A 56 8.04 -11.26 -11.32
N ASN A 57 7.06 -12.15 -11.43
CA ASN A 57 7.19 -13.37 -12.20
C ASN A 57 6.62 -13.07 -13.59
N PRO A 58 7.44 -12.92 -14.65
CA PRO A 58 6.99 -12.51 -15.98
C PRO A 58 5.94 -13.45 -16.59
N GLN A 59 5.86 -14.71 -16.16
CA GLN A 59 4.82 -15.64 -16.62
C GLN A 59 3.44 -15.50 -15.94
N GLN A 60 3.29 -14.69 -14.87
CA GLN A 60 2.10 -14.73 -14.00
C GLN A 60 1.28 -13.43 -13.90
N SER A 61 1.72 -12.34 -14.54
CA SER A 61 0.99 -11.07 -14.50
C SER A 61 0.68 -10.55 -15.91
N THR A 62 -0.58 -10.68 -16.32
CA THR A 62 -1.14 -10.07 -17.53
C THR A 62 -1.53 -8.60 -17.34
N ILE A 63 -1.35 -8.06 -16.14
CA ILE A 63 -1.81 -6.73 -15.77
C ILE A 63 -0.82 -5.68 -16.29
N SER A 64 -1.32 -4.73 -17.08
CA SER A 64 -0.53 -3.58 -17.54
C SER A 64 -0.01 -2.75 -16.37
N PHE A 65 1.27 -2.38 -16.44
CA PHE A 65 1.93 -1.49 -15.47
C PHE A 65 1.13 -0.21 -15.20
N TRP A 66 0.54 0.37 -16.24
CA TRP A 66 -0.30 1.57 -16.12
C TRP A 66 -1.50 1.33 -15.22
N LYS A 67 -2.20 0.21 -15.41
CA LYS A 67 -3.37 -0.16 -14.60
C LYS A 67 -3.02 -0.31 -13.12
N ILE A 68 -1.85 -0.88 -12.85
CA ILE A 68 -1.32 -1.02 -11.50
C ILE A 68 -1.04 0.34 -10.90
N ARG A 69 -0.28 1.17 -11.62
CA ARG A 69 0.14 2.49 -11.17
C ARG A 69 -1.08 3.34 -10.84
N SER A 70 -2.03 3.43 -11.78
CA SER A 70 -3.27 4.19 -11.59
C SER A 70 -4.06 3.70 -10.38
N LYS A 71 -4.14 2.38 -10.14
CA LYS A 71 -4.85 1.83 -8.97
C LYS A 71 -4.17 2.20 -7.65
N ILE A 72 -2.83 2.16 -7.60
CA ILE A 72 -2.06 2.54 -6.41
C ILE A 72 -2.20 4.05 -6.17
N GLU A 73 -2.04 4.87 -7.20
CA GLU A 73 -2.17 6.33 -7.13
C GLU A 73 -3.58 6.74 -6.67
N GLN A 74 -4.63 6.13 -7.24
CA GLN A 74 -5.99 6.35 -6.81
C GLN A 74 -6.17 6.06 -5.31
N ARG A 75 -5.64 4.92 -4.84
CA ARG A 75 -5.77 4.54 -3.44
C ARG A 75 -4.94 5.43 -2.50
N LEU A 76 -3.72 5.80 -2.89
CA LEU A 76 -2.90 6.74 -2.12
C LEU A 76 -3.55 8.12 -2.04
N GLY A 77 -4.19 8.58 -3.12
CA GLY A 77 -4.99 9.80 -3.14
C GLY A 77 -6.15 9.73 -2.14
N GLU A 78 -6.92 8.63 -2.13
CA GLU A 78 -7.98 8.42 -1.13
C GLU A 78 -7.43 8.45 0.30
N LEU A 79 -6.30 7.80 0.56
CA LEU A 79 -5.65 7.80 1.88
C LEU A 79 -5.13 9.18 2.29
N CYS A 80 -4.66 9.98 1.33
CA CYS A 80 -4.22 11.36 1.56
C CYS A 80 -5.38 12.24 2.01
N LEU A 81 -6.54 12.14 1.33
CA LEU A 81 -7.73 12.94 1.65
C LEU A 81 -8.26 12.68 3.07
N ILE A 82 -8.07 11.46 3.58
CA ILE A 82 -8.49 11.08 4.94
C ILE A 82 -7.36 11.17 5.98
N GLY A 83 -6.23 11.81 5.63
CA GLY A 83 -5.11 12.02 6.56
C GLY A 83 -4.34 10.75 6.95
N LYS A 84 -4.48 9.66 6.19
CA LYS A 84 -3.77 8.38 6.43
C LYS A 84 -2.49 8.22 5.60
N TYR A 85 -2.21 9.15 4.70
CA TYR A 85 -0.99 9.20 3.88
C TYR A 85 -0.60 10.65 3.60
N VAL A 86 0.70 10.94 3.53
CA VAL A 86 1.21 12.26 3.14
C VAL A 86 2.13 12.07 1.94
N GLU A 87 1.83 12.78 0.85
CA GLU A 87 2.69 12.82 -0.32
C GLU A 87 3.79 13.87 -0.10
N VAL A 88 5.02 13.42 0.19
CA VAL A 88 6.16 14.34 0.37
C VAL A 88 6.66 14.81 -1.00
N LYS A 89 6.17 15.97 -1.44
CA LYS A 89 6.70 16.67 -2.62
C LYS A 89 7.85 17.58 -2.19
N ASN A 90 9.06 17.02 -2.15
CA ASN A 90 10.39 17.65 -2.16
C ASN A 90 11.35 17.04 -1.13
N LYS A 91 12.51 16.60 -1.61
CA LYS A 91 13.53 15.85 -0.88
C LYS A 91 14.52 16.75 -0.11
N SER A 92 14.27 18.06 -0.04
CA SER A 92 15.29 19.08 0.26
C SER A 92 15.07 19.91 1.53
N PHE A 93 14.20 19.52 2.46
CA PHE A 93 14.01 20.24 3.72
C PHE A 93 13.92 19.27 4.91
N PHE A 94 15.05 18.65 5.25
CA PHE A 94 15.22 17.89 6.49
C PHE A 94 15.83 18.83 7.55
N SER A 95 15.06 19.19 8.57
CA SER A 95 15.61 19.57 9.88
C SER A 95 15.56 18.35 10.81
N ASN A 96 16.64 18.20 11.58
CA ASN A 96 17.11 16.97 12.19
C ASN A 96 16.35 16.58 13.47
N GLU A 97 15.18 15.95 13.35
CA GLU A 97 14.55 15.26 14.51
C GLU A 97 13.84 13.93 14.21
N GLU A 98 13.92 13.38 12.99
CA GLU A 98 13.31 12.08 12.66
C GLU A 98 14.20 11.16 11.81
N VAL A 99 15.52 11.19 11.99
CA VAL A 99 16.45 10.31 11.27
C VAL A 99 16.96 9.20 12.20
N ASN A 100 16.23 8.09 12.28
CA ASN A 100 16.76 6.75 12.57
C ASN A 100 15.70 5.66 12.27
N SER A 101 15.14 5.65 11.06
CA SER A 101 14.35 4.51 10.56
C SER A 101 14.38 4.46 9.03
N PRO A 102 14.73 3.32 8.40
CA PRO A 102 14.90 3.22 6.95
C PRO A 102 13.57 3.15 6.17
N PHE A 103 12.49 3.76 6.67
CA PHE A 103 11.13 3.67 6.12
C PHE A 103 10.48 5.07 6.00
N MET A 104 10.06 5.45 4.79
CA MET A 104 9.20 6.61 4.49
C MET A 104 7.79 6.43 5.08
N VAL A 105 7.09 7.41 5.65
CA VAL A 105 7.31 8.14 6.93
C VAL A 105 6.09 7.83 7.83
N LYS A 106 6.30 7.87 9.17
CA LYS A 106 5.30 7.72 10.27
C LYS A 106 4.21 8.81 10.15
N LYS A 107 2.92 8.59 10.44
CA LYS A 107 2.29 8.02 11.64
C LYS A 107 0.98 7.31 11.25
N TYR A 108 0.82 6.08 11.73
CA TYR A 108 -0.50 5.54 12.04
C TYR A 108 -0.79 5.88 13.50
N PHE A 109 -2.01 6.34 13.80
CA PHE A 109 -2.53 6.38 15.17
C PHE A 109 -2.46 4.97 15.80
#